data_AF-V6LWH4-F1
#
_entry.id   AF-V6LWH4-F1
#
_cell.length_a   1.000
_cell.length_b   1.000
_cell.length_c   1.000
_cell.angle_alpha   90.00
_cell.angle_beta   90.00
_cell.angle_gamma   90.00
#
_symmetry.space_group_name_H-M   'P 1'
#
loop_
_entity.id
_entity.type
_entity.pdbx_description
1 polymer ?
#
loop_
_entity_poly.entity_id
_entity_poly.type
_entity_poly.pdbx_seq_one_letter_code
_entity_poly.pdbx_strand_id
1 'polypeptide(L)'
;MEDTGTCSTSVATCKAGNYCATMSDTLEACLPCSQNIQDGQGCYCKNNTISINCQQCANSQCIKCIKGQYLAKNSCEYCITDCDDCTAVSNCQKCAKDHVLEQNPLKCVLVCTSNKQCDGIGQKFCNKITNRCEPCHGSCKECSSLTFCTVCENNFISTINGKCTPQCNNIADGNYCNDGAAAPCTAGLTSQCTCGDKQNCASCNMTESKCETCLPNSKLNESGSCTSCEDGFEMIGTMCWPVEADGTIDDNKLGGGAIAGIVIAVLVVAGAVGAGVWFMMKKKRCIGSAGTRHGRK
;
A
#
# COMPACT_ATOMS: atom_id res chain seq x y z
N MET A 1 9.23 -23.39 46.20
CA MET A 1 8.39 -23.09 45.02
C MET A 1 7.38 -24.21 44.89
N GLU A 2 6.11 -23.89 44.66
CA GLU A 2 5.13 -24.94 44.32
C GLU A 2 5.53 -25.58 42.99
N ASP A 3 5.36 -26.90 42.88
CA ASP A 3 5.61 -27.64 41.65
C ASP A 3 4.59 -27.24 40.58
N THR A 4 5.03 -26.50 39.56
CA THR A 4 4.17 -26.07 38.44
C THR A 4 4.04 -27.13 37.35
N GLY A 5 4.85 -28.20 37.42
CA GLY A 5 4.97 -29.23 36.38
C GLY A 5 5.85 -28.79 35.20
N THR A 6 5.97 -29.68 34.22
CA THR A 6 6.72 -29.43 32.98
C THR A 6 5.90 -29.77 31.73
N CYS A 7 6.31 -29.24 30.60
CA CYS A 7 5.59 -29.44 29.35
C CYS A 7 6.48 -29.35 28.11
N SER A 8 6.00 -29.96 27.03
CA SER A 8 6.48 -29.86 25.66
C SER A 8 5.29 -30.10 24.72
N THR A 9 5.52 -30.15 23.41
CA THR A 9 4.54 -30.63 22.40
C THR A 9 3.98 -32.03 22.67
N SER A 10 4.76 -32.89 23.34
CA SER A 10 4.42 -34.30 23.60
C SER A 10 4.15 -34.61 25.07
N VAL A 11 4.48 -33.67 25.96
CA VAL A 11 4.33 -33.83 27.42
C VAL A 11 3.45 -32.71 27.96
N ALA A 12 2.33 -33.06 28.59
CA ALA A 12 1.39 -32.10 29.16
C ALA A 12 1.20 -32.35 30.67
N THR A 13 2.19 -31.97 31.50
CA THR A 13 2.15 -32.25 32.96
C THR A 13 2.00 -31.01 33.84
N CYS A 14 1.68 -29.85 33.24
CA CYS A 14 1.44 -28.63 34.00
C CYS A 14 0.30 -28.80 35.02
N LYS A 15 0.49 -28.21 36.20
CA LYS A 15 -0.56 -28.12 37.23
C LYS A 15 -1.57 -27.03 36.90
N ALA A 16 -2.77 -27.18 37.47
CA ALA A 16 -3.83 -26.20 37.30
C ALA A 16 -3.36 -24.78 37.65
N GLY A 17 -3.74 -23.80 36.85
CA GLY A 17 -3.30 -22.41 36.99
C GLY A 17 -1.95 -22.09 36.32
N ASN A 18 -1.36 -23.04 35.59
CA ASN A 18 -0.14 -22.83 34.79
C ASN A 18 -0.39 -23.12 33.30
N TYR A 19 0.49 -22.63 32.43
CA TYR A 19 0.47 -22.87 30.98
C TYR A 19 1.85 -23.28 30.47
N CYS A 20 1.86 -23.86 29.28
CA CYS A 20 3.09 -24.20 28.58
C CYS A 20 3.53 -23.05 27.67
N ALA A 21 4.70 -22.48 27.93
CA ALA A 21 5.22 -21.37 27.12
C ALA A 21 5.98 -21.83 25.86
N THR A 22 6.35 -23.10 25.78
CA THR A 22 7.04 -23.69 24.63
C THR A 22 6.07 -24.40 23.68
N MET A 23 6.42 -24.40 22.40
CA MET A 23 5.78 -25.19 21.34
C MET A 23 6.80 -26.16 20.69
N SER A 24 7.90 -26.47 21.39
CA SER A 24 8.92 -27.43 20.96
C SER A 24 8.81 -28.77 21.71
N ASP A 25 9.56 -29.76 21.25
CA ASP A 25 9.69 -31.05 21.93
C ASP A 25 10.55 -30.97 23.22
N THR A 26 11.21 -29.83 23.45
CA THR A 26 12.01 -29.60 24.65
C THR A 26 11.12 -29.42 25.86
N LEU A 27 11.46 -30.13 26.93
CA LEU A 27 10.73 -30.07 28.18
C LEU A 27 11.08 -28.80 28.95
N GLU A 28 10.09 -27.96 29.20
CA GLU A 28 10.24 -26.69 29.91
C GLU A 28 9.37 -26.64 31.16
N ALA A 29 9.74 -25.80 32.12
CA ALA A 29 8.91 -25.56 33.31
C ALA A 29 7.64 -24.79 32.94
N CYS A 30 6.51 -25.18 33.51
CA CYS A 30 5.26 -24.48 33.29
C CYS A 30 5.25 -23.12 34.01
N LEU A 31 4.65 -22.12 33.36
CA LEU A 31 4.56 -20.75 33.88
C LEU A 31 3.14 -20.47 34.39
N PRO A 32 2.95 -19.57 35.38
CA PRO A 32 1.61 -19.16 35.81
C PRO A 32 0.80 -18.57 34.65
N CYS A 33 -0.50 -18.86 34.60
CA CYS A 33 -1.37 -18.33 33.54
C CYS A 33 -1.36 -16.79 33.54
N SER A 34 -1.19 -16.19 32.35
CA SER A 34 -0.95 -14.76 32.20
C SER A 34 -1.62 -14.21 30.93
N GLN A 35 -1.49 -12.90 30.71
CA GLN A 35 -1.95 -12.27 29.45
C GLN A 35 -1.06 -12.63 28.24
N ASN A 36 0.07 -13.30 28.45
CA ASN A 36 1.07 -13.56 27.40
C ASN A 36 0.89 -14.93 26.72
N ILE A 37 -0.17 -15.66 27.06
CA ILE A 37 -0.53 -16.93 26.41
C ILE A 37 -0.80 -16.64 24.93
N GLN A 38 -0.09 -17.33 24.05
CA GLN A 38 -0.20 -17.16 22.61
C GLN A 38 -1.27 -18.07 22.01
N ASP A 39 -1.60 -17.83 20.74
CA ASP A 39 -2.51 -18.68 19.99
C ASP A 39 -2.03 -20.15 19.95
N GLY A 40 -2.95 -21.08 20.18
CA GLY A 40 -2.66 -22.52 20.29
C GLY A 40 -2.10 -22.96 21.65
N GLN A 41 -1.66 -22.04 22.52
CA GLN A 41 -1.34 -22.33 23.91
C GLN A 41 -2.59 -22.23 24.79
N GLY A 42 -2.48 -22.57 26.07
CA GLY A 42 -3.62 -22.48 26.97
C GLY A 42 -3.29 -22.74 28.43
N CYS A 43 -4.04 -22.09 29.30
CA CYS A 43 -4.03 -22.35 30.73
C CYS A 43 -4.54 -23.76 31.01
N TYR A 44 -3.88 -24.47 31.91
CA TYR A 44 -4.34 -25.75 32.41
C TYR A 44 -5.38 -25.44 33.49
N CYS A 45 -6.67 -25.60 33.19
CA CYS A 45 -7.72 -25.46 34.20
C CYS A 45 -7.83 -26.71 35.09
N LYS A 46 -7.28 -27.83 34.63
CA LYS A 46 -7.13 -29.09 35.36
C LYS A 46 -5.70 -29.59 35.20
N ASN A 47 -5.20 -30.31 36.19
CA ASN A 47 -3.86 -30.89 36.13
C ASN A 47 -3.72 -31.75 34.86
N ASN A 48 -2.62 -31.55 34.15
CA ASN A 48 -2.24 -32.34 32.97
C ASN A 48 -3.25 -32.28 31.80
N THR A 49 -4.19 -31.34 31.80
CA THR A 49 -5.15 -31.14 30.72
C THR A 49 -5.16 -29.68 30.30
N ILE A 50 -4.62 -29.41 29.11
CA ILE A 50 -4.62 -28.07 28.54
C ILE A 50 -6.04 -27.66 28.16
N SER A 51 -6.45 -26.45 28.56
CA SER A 51 -7.60 -25.78 27.98
C SER A 51 -7.07 -24.85 26.91
N ILE A 52 -6.99 -25.35 25.67
CA ILE A 52 -6.44 -24.61 24.53
C ILE A 52 -7.12 -23.24 24.49
N ASN A 53 -6.33 -22.21 24.24
CA ASN A 53 -6.79 -20.85 24.05
C ASN A 53 -7.41 -20.20 25.31
N CYS A 54 -7.37 -20.91 26.44
CA CYS A 54 -7.81 -20.37 27.72
C CYS A 54 -6.75 -19.50 28.35
N GLN A 55 -7.15 -18.32 28.81
CA GLN A 55 -6.29 -17.36 29.47
C GLN A 55 -6.41 -17.43 31.01
N GLN A 56 -7.61 -17.64 31.53
CA GLN A 56 -7.88 -17.71 32.97
C GLN A 56 -8.89 -18.80 33.30
N CYS A 57 -8.66 -19.47 34.43
CA CYS A 57 -9.50 -20.54 34.93
C CYS A 57 -10.13 -20.19 36.28
N ALA A 58 -11.33 -20.69 36.53
CA ALA A 58 -11.93 -20.77 37.85
C ALA A 58 -12.75 -22.05 37.96
N ASN A 59 -12.78 -22.67 39.15
CA ASN A 59 -13.54 -23.90 39.41
C ASN A 59 -13.29 -25.01 38.37
N SER A 60 -12.01 -25.18 37.97
CA SER A 60 -11.57 -26.16 36.96
C SER A 60 -12.16 -25.97 35.56
N GLN A 61 -12.63 -24.76 35.23
CA GLN A 61 -13.17 -24.39 33.93
C GLN A 61 -12.51 -23.11 33.42
N CYS A 62 -12.49 -22.95 32.10
CA CYS A 62 -12.06 -21.70 31.48
C CYS A 62 -13.12 -20.62 31.71
N ILE A 63 -12.70 -19.44 32.17
CA ILE A 63 -13.59 -18.28 32.37
C ILE A 63 -13.22 -17.09 31.48
N LYS A 64 -12.02 -17.11 30.89
CA LYS A 64 -11.55 -16.06 29.99
C LYS A 64 -10.66 -16.66 28.92
N CYS A 65 -10.96 -16.37 27.66
CA CYS A 65 -10.16 -16.74 26.50
C CYS A 65 -9.10 -15.69 26.20
N ILE A 66 -8.09 -16.05 25.42
CA ILE A 66 -7.13 -15.08 24.89
C ILE A 66 -7.81 -14.15 23.88
N LYS A 67 -7.10 -13.08 23.51
CA LYS A 67 -7.57 -12.07 22.55
C LYS A 67 -7.92 -12.71 21.20
N GLY A 68 -9.00 -12.27 20.56
CA GLY A 68 -9.50 -12.80 19.29
C GLY A 68 -10.44 -14.01 19.41
N GLN A 69 -10.86 -14.35 20.63
CA GLN A 69 -11.72 -15.49 20.92
C GLN A 69 -12.75 -15.17 22.00
N TYR A 70 -13.79 -15.99 22.08
CA TYR A 70 -14.87 -15.88 23.05
C TYR A 70 -15.17 -17.22 23.73
N LEU A 71 -15.73 -17.16 24.94
CA LEU A 71 -16.08 -18.34 25.71
C LEU A 71 -17.43 -18.90 25.25
N ALA A 72 -17.44 -20.08 24.63
CA ALA A 72 -18.63 -20.82 24.25
C ALA A 72 -18.65 -22.19 24.95
N LYS A 73 -19.64 -22.43 25.81
CA LYS A 73 -19.82 -23.72 26.52
C LYS A 73 -18.53 -24.24 27.18
N ASN A 74 -17.79 -23.36 27.86
CA ASN A 74 -16.51 -23.61 28.53
C ASN A 74 -15.30 -23.89 27.60
N SER A 75 -15.45 -23.70 26.29
CA SER A 75 -14.37 -23.76 25.31
C SER A 75 -14.14 -22.37 24.71
N CYS A 76 -12.93 -22.10 24.24
CA CYS A 76 -12.58 -20.85 23.57
C CYS A 76 -12.74 -21.03 22.05
N GLU A 77 -13.68 -20.30 21.48
CA GLU A 77 -13.98 -20.30 20.05
C GLU A 77 -13.45 -19.01 19.42
N TYR A 78 -13.04 -19.08 18.15
CA TYR A 78 -12.50 -17.91 17.46
C TYR A 78 -13.59 -16.89 17.12
N CYS A 79 -13.26 -15.62 17.26
CA CYS A 79 -13.99 -14.55 16.62
C CYS A 79 -13.90 -14.66 15.08
N ILE A 80 -14.70 -13.88 14.36
CA ILE A 80 -14.46 -13.68 12.92
C ILE A 80 -13.07 -13.10 12.70
N THR A 81 -12.52 -13.31 11.49
CA THR A 81 -11.22 -12.80 11.08
C THR A 81 -11.10 -11.30 11.38
N ASP A 82 -9.92 -10.90 11.85
CA ASP A 82 -9.55 -9.54 12.23
C ASP A 82 -10.42 -8.90 13.34
N CYS A 83 -11.12 -9.72 14.13
CA CYS A 83 -11.82 -9.29 15.34
C CYS A 83 -11.01 -9.63 16.59
N ASP A 84 -10.74 -8.62 17.42
CA ASP A 84 -9.98 -8.76 18.67
C ASP A 84 -10.86 -9.14 19.87
N ASP A 85 -12.13 -8.72 19.86
CA ASP A 85 -13.07 -8.91 20.96
C ASP A 85 -14.48 -9.20 20.41
N CYS A 86 -15.07 -10.31 20.84
CA CYS A 86 -16.39 -10.75 20.44
C CYS A 86 -17.09 -11.54 21.55
N THR A 87 -18.42 -11.63 21.47
CA THR A 87 -19.20 -12.51 22.37
C THR A 87 -19.78 -13.73 21.65
N ALA A 88 -19.67 -13.74 20.32
CA ALA A 88 -20.07 -14.80 19.43
C ALA A 88 -19.35 -14.58 18.08
N VAL A 89 -19.27 -15.63 17.26
CA VAL A 89 -18.72 -15.49 15.89
C VAL A 89 -19.43 -14.38 15.10
N SER A 90 -20.73 -14.20 15.28
CA SER A 90 -21.52 -13.15 14.61
C SER A 90 -21.67 -11.86 15.43
N ASN A 91 -20.85 -11.62 16.45
CA ASN A 91 -20.93 -10.42 17.29
C ASN A 91 -19.55 -9.89 17.69
N CYS A 92 -18.86 -9.31 16.71
CA CYS A 92 -17.60 -8.59 16.95
C CYS A 92 -17.87 -7.24 17.60
N GLN A 93 -17.23 -6.98 18.73
CA GLN A 93 -17.33 -5.73 19.47
C GLN A 93 -16.17 -4.79 19.16
N LYS A 94 -14.99 -5.35 18.87
CA LYS A 94 -13.78 -4.59 18.56
C LYS A 94 -12.93 -5.32 17.53
N CYS A 95 -12.60 -4.62 16.45
CA CYS A 95 -11.68 -5.12 15.46
C CYS A 95 -10.22 -5.03 15.92
N ALA A 96 -9.37 -5.79 15.23
CA ALA A 96 -7.92 -5.70 15.31
C ALA A 96 -7.42 -4.27 15.08
N LYS A 97 -6.18 -4.03 15.49
CA LYS A 97 -5.52 -2.75 15.21
C LYS A 97 -5.62 -2.45 13.71
N ASP A 98 -5.85 -1.18 13.39
CA ASP A 98 -5.98 -0.67 12.02
C ASP A 98 -7.19 -1.22 11.24
N HIS A 99 -8.13 -1.91 11.89
CA HIS A 99 -9.37 -2.39 11.28
C HIS A 99 -10.59 -1.65 11.82
N VAL A 100 -11.61 -1.50 10.97
CA VAL A 100 -12.91 -0.93 11.33
C VAL A 100 -14.03 -1.95 11.12
N LEU A 101 -15.03 -1.87 11.99
CA LEU A 101 -16.18 -2.76 11.97
C LEU A 101 -17.21 -2.27 10.95
N GLU A 102 -17.46 -3.07 9.92
CA GLU A 102 -18.57 -2.90 8.98
C GLU A 102 -19.71 -3.82 9.40
N GLN A 103 -20.95 -3.33 9.42
CA GLN A 103 -22.10 -4.02 10.05
C GLN A 103 -22.97 -4.81 9.06
N ASN A 104 -22.73 -4.74 7.74
CA ASN A 104 -23.52 -5.44 6.71
C ASN A 104 -22.69 -5.71 5.44
N PRO A 105 -22.09 -6.91 5.29
CA PRO A 105 -22.00 -7.98 6.28
C PRO A 105 -21.13 -7.56 7.48
N LEU A 106 -21.30 -8.24 8.63
CA LEU A 106 -20.42 -8.05 9.79
C LEU A 106 -19.00 -8.51 9.43
N LYS A 107 -18.07 -7.57 9.33
CA LYS A 107 -16.64 -7.85 9.07
C LYS A 107 -15.76 -6.74 9.63
N CYS A 108 -14.56 -7.12 10.05
CA CYS A 108 -13.50 -6.17 10.33
C CYS A 108 -12.70 -5.96 9.04
N VAL A 109 -12.53 -4.70 8.63
CA VAL A 109 -11.86 -4.35 7.37
C VAL A 109 -10.68 -3.45 7.66
N LEU A 110 -9.53 -3.80 7.09
CA LEU A 110 -8.32 -2.99 7.21
C LEU A 110 -8.56 -1.58 6.66
N VAL A 111 -8.17 -0.59 7.45
CA VAL A 111 -8.07 0.82 7.07
C VAL A 111 -6.63 1.07 6.67
N CYS A 112 -6.46 1.67 5.50
CA CYS A 112 -5.16 2.07 5.00
C CYS A 112 -5.07 3.59 4.88
N THR A 113 -3.86 4.11 5.01
CA THR A 113 -3.45 5.49 4.73
C THR A 113 -2.31 5.56 3.71
N SER A 114 -1.61 4.43 3.48
CA SER A 114 -0.57 4.26 2.45
C SER A 114 -0.68 2.91 1.74
N ASN A 115 -0.11 2.79 0.53
CA ASN A 115 -0.11 1.52 -0.22
C ASN A 115 0.64 0.42 0.51
N LYS A 116 1.65 0.77 1.32
CA LYS A 116 2.41 -0.17 2.15
C LYS A 116 1.53 -1.03 3.08
N GLN A 117 0.39 -0.51 3.53
CA GLN A 117 -0.54 -1.28 4.36
C GLN A 117 -1.38 -2.28 3.56
N CYS A 118 -1.46 -2.12 2.24
CA CYS A 118 -2.14 -3.04 1.34
C CYS A 118 -1.18 -4.07 0.71
N ASP A 119 0.12 -3.92 0.92
CA ASP A 119 1.15 -4.87 0.45
C ASP A 119 0.89 -6.27 1.02
N GLY A 120 0.94 -7.28 0.14
CA GLY A 120 0.68 -8.67 0.50
C GLY A 120 -0.80 -9.03 0.65
N ILE A 121 -1.73 -8.08 0.57
CA ILE A 121 -3.19 -8.32 0.62
C ILE A 121 -3.74 -8.46 -0.81
N GLY A 122 -3.12 -9.35 -1.58
CA GLY A 122 -3.40 -9.49 -3.01
C GLY A 122 -2.99 -8.27 -3.83
N GLN A 123 -3.55 -8.15 -5.03
CA GLN A 123 -3.28 -7.07 -5.98
C GLN A 123 -4.12 -5.84 -5.63
N LYS A 124 -3.76 -5.12 -4.55
CA LYS A 124 -4.55 -4.00 -4.03
C LYS A 124 -3.71 -2.75 -3.78
N PHE A 125 -4.37 -1.60 -3.81
CA PHE A 125 -3.84 -0.30 -3.45
C PHE A 125 -4.72 0.35 -2.39
N CYS A 126 -4.16 1.28 -1.64
CA CYS A 126 -4.88 2.11 -0.70
C CYS A 126 -5.61 3.25 -1.40
N ASN A 127 -6.93 3.14 -1.49
CA ASN A 127 -7.76 4.25 -1.89
C ASN A 127 -7.90 5.23 -0.71
N LYS A 128 -7.18 6.35 -0.77
CA LYS A 128 -7.15 7.40 0.27
C LYS A 128 -8.47 8.15 0.44
N ILE A 129 -9.42 8.00 -0.49
CA ILE A 129 -10.77 8.58 -0.36
C ILE A 129 -11.63 7.72 0.55
N THR A 130 -11.59 6.40 0.34
CA THR A 130 -12.36 5.42 1.12
C THR A 130 -11.60 4.91 2.34
N ASN A 131 -10.28 5.14 2.40
CA ASN A 131 -9.33 4.52 3.31
C ASN A 131 -9.48 3.00 3.32
N ARG A 132 -9.52 2.40 2.14
CA ARG A 132 -9.65 0.95 1.94
C ARG A 132 -8.63 0.44 0.93
N CYS A 133 -8.16 -0.78 1.17
CA CYS A 133 -7.42 -1.53 0.17
C CYS A 133 -8.38 -2.02 -0.91
N GLU A 134 -8.32 -1.40 -2.08
CA GLU A 134 -9.14 -1.69 -3.25
C GLU A 134 -8.31 -2.43 -4.30
N PRO A 135 -8.91 -3.35 -5.07
CA PRO A 135 -8.19 -4.11 -6.08
C PRO A 135 -7.68 -3.21 -7.21
N CYS A 136 -6.52 -3.57 -7.75
CA CYS A 136 -6.05 -3.05 -9.02
C CYS A 136 -7.01 -3.43 -10.15
N HIS A 137 -7.06 -2.63 -11.20
CA HIS A 137 -8.00 -2.80 -12.30
C HIS A 137 -7.31 -3.25 -13.60
N GLY A 138 -8.01 -4.08 -14.38
CA GLY A 138 -7.55 -4.50 -15.71
C GLY A 138 -6.32 -5.41 -15.66
N SER A 139 -5.34 -5.14 -16.53
CA SER A 139 -4.11 -5.93 -16.67
C SER A 139 -3.01 -5.54 -15.67
N CYS A 140 -3.40 -5.01 -14.52
CA CYS A 140 -2.48 -4.46 -13.54
C CYS A 140 -2.32 -5.39 -12.33
N LYS A 141 -1.09 -5.86 -12.13
CA LYS A 141 -0.73 -6.75 -11.03
C LYS A 141 -0.46 -5.99 -9.73
N GLU A 142 0.24 -4.86 -9.81
CA GLU A 142 0.49 -3.96 -8.67
C GLU A 142 0.24 -2.53 -9.11
N CYS A 143 -0.46 -1.77 -8.28
CA CYS A 143 -0.87 -0.40 -8.60
C CYS A 143 -0.71 0.50 -7.40
N SER A 144 -0.45 1.79 -7.66
CA SER A 144 -0.48 2.83 -6.64
C SER A 144 -1.82 3.55 -6.55
N SER A 145 -2.63 3.42 -7.61
CA SER A 145 -4.01 3.92 -7.68
C SER A 145 -4.81 3.13 -8.71
N LEU A 146 -6.13 3.35 -8.76
CA LEU A 146 -7.02 2.74 -9.75
C LEU A 146 -6.57 2.95 -11.21
N THR A 147 -5.91 4.07 -11.49
CA THR A 147 -5.48 4.46 -12.84
C THR A 147 -3.97 4.42 -13.04
N PHE A 148 -3.21 4.00 -12.04
CA PHE A 148 -1.74 4.00 -12.10
C PHE A 148 -1.20 2.65 -11.66
N CYS A 149 -0.71 1.89 -12.63
CA CYS A 149 -0.14 0.58 -12.49
C CYS A 149 1.39 0.61 -12.43
N THR A 150 1.97 0.08 -11.37
CA THR A 150 3.43 -0.02 -11.22
C THR A 150 3.98 -1.32 -11.80
N VAL A 151 3.21 -2.41 -11.73
CA VAL A 151 3.58 -3.72 -12.29
C VAL A 151 2.42 -4.30 -13.07
N CYS A 152 2.64 -4.62 -14.34
CA CYS A 152 1.63 -5.24 -15.19
C CYS A 152 1.57 -6.76 -15.05
N GLU A 153 0.44 -7.33 -15.43
CA GLU A 153 0.28 -8.77 -15.61
C GLU A 153 1.14 -9.31 -16.75
N ASN A 154 1.27 -10.64 -16.82
CA ASN A 154 1.98 -11.30 -17.92
C ASN A 154 1.41 -10.89 -19.30
N ASN A 155 2.29 -10.77 -20.30
CA ASN A 155 1.97 -10.29 -21.66
C ASN A 155 1.62 -8.80 -21.76
N PHE A 156 1.84 -8.03 -20.70
CA PHE A 156 1.76 -6.58 -20.73
C PHE A 156 3.09 -5.97 -20.29
N ILE A 157 3.39 -4.79 -20.80
CA ILE A 157 4.55 -4.01 -20.39
C ILE A 157 4.10 -2.78 -19.62
N SER A 158 4.83 -2.45 -18.54
CA SER A 158 4.65 -1.20 -17.83
C SER A 158 5.15 -0.04 -18.67
N THR A 159 4.45 1.08 -18.60
CA THR A 159 4.90 2.37 -19.12
C THR A 159 5.18 3.33 -17.96
N ILE A 160 6.08 4.30 -18.12
CA ILE A 160 6.41 5.30 -17.09
C ILE A 160 5.21 6.12 -16.60
N ASN A 161 4.10 6.11 -17.34
CA ASN A 161 2.85 6.77 -16.99
C ASN A 161 1.90 5.88 -16.17
N GLY A 162 2.36 4.71 -15.75
CA GLY A 162 1.56 3.77 -14.97
C GLY A 162 0.46 3.07 -15.79
N LYS A 163 0.68 2.84 -17.08
CA LYS A 163 -0.25 2.05 -17.93
C LYS A 163 0.36 0.73 -18.33
N CYS A 164 -0.50 -0.27 -18.49
CA CYS A 164 -0.17 -1.57 -19.07
C CYS A 164 -0.59 -1.63 -20.52
N THR A 165 0.36 -1.83 -21.42
CA THR A 165 0.12 -1.99 -22.85
C THR A 165 0.52 -3.39 -23.31
N PRO A 166 -0.06 -3.96 -24.37
CA PRO A 166 0.29 -5.30 -24.84
C PRO A 166 1.79 -5.42 -25.10
N GLN A 167 2.35 -6.54 -24.68
CA GLN A 167 3.75 -6.87 -24.89
C GLN A 167 3.99 -7.26 -26.35
N CYS A 168 5.16 -6.90 -26.86
CA CYS A 168 5.68 -7.38 -28.13
C CYS A 168 6.67 -8.51 -27.87
N ASN A 169 6.65 -9.55 -28.69
CA ASN A 169 7.58 -10.68 -28.59
C ASN A 169 8.72 -10.51 -29.59
N ASN A 170 9.93 -10.90 -29.20
CA ASN A 170 11.12 -10.92 -30.08
C ASN A 170 11.41 -9.58 -30.76
N ILE A 171 11.37 -8.49 -30.00
CA ILE A 171 11.73 -7.14 -30.47
C ILE A 171 13.24 -7.12 -30.75
N ALA A 172 13.64 -6.66 -31.94
CA ALA A 172 15.04 -6.45 -32.27
C ALA A 172 15.62 -5.28 -31.48
N ASP A 173 16.92 -5.32 -31.21
CA ASP A 173 17.65 -4.21 -30.61
C ASP A 173 17.41 -2.90 -31.41
N GLY A 174 17.42 -1.76 -30.71
CA GLY A 174 17.08 -0.45 -31.29
C GLY A 174 15.58 -0.20 -31.50
N ASN A 175 14.71 -1.13 -31.10
CA ASN A 175 13.26 -0.97 -31.13
C ASN A 175 12.64 -1.05 -29.73
N TYR A 176 11.45 -0.47 -29.57
CA TYR A 176 10.62 -0.57 -28.38
C TYR A 176 9.25 -1.12 -28.73
N CYS A 177 8.50 -1.57 -27.71
CA CYS A 177 7.12 -1.98 -27.91
C CYS A 177 6.18 -0.79 -27.75
N ASN A 178 5.52 -0.42 -28.85
CA ASN A 178 4.45 0.55 -28.90
C ASN A 178 3.10 -0.18 -28.95
N ASP A 179 2.54 -0.45 -27.78
CA ASP A 179 1.17 -1.00 -27.64
C ASP A 179 0.94 -2.28 -28.47
N GLY A 180 1.88 -3.22 -28.39
CA GLY A 180 1.85 -4.49 -29.13
C GLY A 180 2.49 -4.46 -30.53
N ALA A 181 2.95 -3.30 -31.00
CA ALA A 181 3.71 -3.17 -32.25
C ALA A 181 5.16 -2.69 -32.01
N ALA A 182 6.14 -3.37 -32.61
CA ALA A 182 7.52 -2.92 -32.54
C ALA A 182 7.73 -1.62 -33.35
N ALA A 183 8.44 -0.66 -32.79
CA ALA A 183 8.77 0.61 -33.44
C ALA A 183 10.20 1.05 -33.09
N PRO A 184 10.88 1.84 -33.94
CA PRO A 184 12.23 2.34 -33.66
C PRO A 184 12.25 3.21 -32.40
N CYS A 185 13.31 3.09 -31.60
CA CYS A 185 13.47 3.93 -30.42
C CYS A 185 13.61 5.41 -30.79
N THR A 186 12.93 6.27 -30.04
CA THR A 186 12.90 7.72 -30.27
C THR A 186 12.93 8.48 -28.95
N ALA A 187 13.04 9.80 -28.98
CA ALA A 187 12.99 10.57 -27.74
C ALA A 187 11.58 10.55 -27.12
N GLY A 188 11.50 10.55 -25.79
CA GLY A 188 10.23 10.63 -25.07
C GLY A 188 9.43 9.33 -25.03
N LEU A 189 10.08 8.16 -25.17
CA LEU A 189 9.42 6.87 -24.98
C LEU A 189 8.83 6.75 -23.58
N THR A 190 7.71 6.04 -23.51
CA THR A 190 7.08 5.68 -22.24
C THR A 190 7.34 4.24 -21.83
N SER A 191 7.90 3.41 -22.70
CA SER A 191 8.32 2.04 -22.43
C SER A 191 9.78 1.84 -22.87
N GLN A 192 10.43 0.80 -22.36
CA GLN A 192 11.86 0.62 -22.59
C GLN A 192 12.17 0.30 -24.07
N CYS A 193 13.23 0.91 -24.56
CA CYS A 193 13.94 0.50 -25.75
C CYS A 193 14.70 -0.81 -25.47
N THR A 194 14.66 -1.76 -26.39
CA THR A 194 15.45 -2.99 -26.33
C THR A 194 16.88 -2.68 -26.78
N CYS A 195 17.84 -2.82 -25.87
CA CYS A 195 19.27 -2.61 -26.13
C CYS A 195 20.08 -3.76 -25.52
N GLY A 196 19.99 -4.95 -26.13
CA GLY A 196 20.48 -6.19 -25.56
C GLY A 196 19.70 -6.59 -24.31
N ASP A 197 20.40 -6.87 -23.21
CA ASP A 197 19.82 -7.27 -21.91
C ASP A 197 19.60 -6.10 -20.95
N LYS A 198 19.80 -4.85 -21.40
CA LYS A 198 19.72 -3.66 -20.53
C LYS A 198 18.28 -3.21 -20.30
N GLN A 199 18.02 -2.70 -19.10
CA GLN A 199 16.68 -2.31 -18.66
C GLN A 199 16.53 -0.79 -18.61
N ASN A 200 15.30 -0.31 -18.79
CA ASN A 200 14.90 1.11 -18.76
C ASN A 200 15.68 2.03 -19.71
N CYS A 201 16.17 1.51 -20.84
CA CYS A 201 16.76 2.37 -21.86
C CYS A 201 15.69 3.23 -22.54
N ALA A 202 15.98 4.51 -22.77
CA ALA A 202 15.20 5.37 -23.68
C ALA A 202 15.79 5.34 -25.10
N SER A 203 17.11 5.21 -25.21
CA SER A 203 17.84 4.98 -26.48
C SER A 203 18.99 4.00 -26.27
N CYS A 204 19.46 3.38 -27.35
CA CYS A 204 20.64 2.52 -27.32
C CYS A 204 21.89 3.25 -27.81
N ASN A 205 23.05 2.77 -27.38
CA ASN A 205 24.32 3.20 -27.96
C ASN A 205 24.47 2.71 -29.42
N MET A 206 25.53 3.15 -30.11
CA MET A 206 25.75 2.81 -31.53
C MET A 206 25.83 1.29 -31.83
N THR A 207 26.21 0.47 -30.86
CA THR A 207 26.29 -1.00 -31.00
C THR A 207 25.03 -1.71 -30.50
N GLU A 208 24.02 -0.95 -30.09
CA GLU A 208 22.72 -1.40 -29.58
C GLU A 208 22.77 -2.38 -28.39
N SER A 209 23.91 -2.45 -27.71
CA SER A 209 24.18 -3.42 -26.63
C SER A 209 24.14 -2.81 -25.23
N LYS A 210 23.95 -1.49 -25.14
CA LYS A 210 23.85 -0.71 -23.92
C LYS A 210 22.83 0.41 -24.08
N CYS A 211 22.27 0.87 -22.97
CA CYS A 211 21.53 2.14 -22.97
C CYS A 211 22.51 3.29 -23.26
N GLU A 212 22.11 4.22 -24.13
CA GLU A 212 22.76 5.53 -24.27
C GLU A 212 22.09 6.56 -23.37
N THR A 213 20.76 6.55 -23.32
CA THR A 213 19.96 7.36 -22.40
C THR A 213 18.96 6.49 -21.65
N CYS A 214 18.53 6.95 -20.47
CA CYS A 214 17.56 6.26 -19.64
C CYS A 214 16.16 6.84 -19.79
N LEU A 215 15.15 6.01 -19.53
CA LEU A 215 13.79 6.49 -19.28
C LEU A 215 13.79 7.47 -18.09
N PRO A 216 12.80 8.37 -18.01
CA PRO A 216 12.66 9.29 -16.89
C PRO A 216 12.73 8.58 -15.52
N ASN A 217 13.30 9.26 -14.53
CA ASN A 217 13.49 8.80 -13.15
C ASN A 217 14.54 7.70 -12.96
N SER A 218 15.25 7.29 -14.02
CA SER A 218 16.32 6.30 -13.98
C SER A 218 17.68 6.90 -14.32
N LYS A 219 18.74 6.42 -13.67
CA LYS A 219 20.12 6.83 -13.84
C LYS A 219 20.90 5.78 -14.62
N LEU A 220 21.72 6.22 -15.58
CA LEU A 220 22.64 5.36 -16.31
C LEU A 220 23.78 4.94 -15.38
N ASN A 221 23.97 3.64 -15.21
CA ASN A 221 25.06 3.09 -14.41
C ASN A 221 26.28 2.74 -15.28
N GLU A 222 27.40 2.40 -14.64
CA GLU A 222 28.67 2.09 -15.31
C GLU A 222 28.59 0.88 -16.27
N SER A 223 27.63 -0.02 -16.04
CA SER A 223 27.39 -1.18 -16.93
C SER A 223 26.64 -0.81 -18.22
N GLY A 224 26.15 0.43 -18.33
CA GLY A 224 25.29 0.88 -19.42
C GLY A 224 23.83 0.44 -19.29
N SER A 225 23.36 0.19 -18.07
CA SER A 225 21.96 -0.12 -17.75
C SER A 225 21.32 1.01 -16.93
N CYS A 226 20.00 1.09 -16.94
CA CYS A 226 19.24 2.13 -16.23
C CYS A 226 18.46 1.55 -15.03
N THR A 227 19.11 0.71 -14.23
CA THR A 227 18.50 0.02 -13.06
C THR A 227 18.65 0.80 -11.75
N SER A 228 19.36 1.92 -11.75
CA SER A 228 19.48 2.80 -10.59
C SER A 228 18.43 3.91 -10.70
N CYS A 229 17.75 4.25 -9.60
CA CYS A 229 16.73 5.31 -9.62
C CYS A 229 17.28 6.69 -9.24
N GLU A 230 16.59 7.72 -9.72
CA GLU A 230 16.77 9.09 -9.26
C GLU A 230 16.34 9.26 -7.79
N ASP A 231 16.83 10.33 -7.15
CA ASP A 231 16.53 10.57 -5.74
C ASP A 231 15.02 10.86 -5.59
N GLY A 232 14.37 10.22 -4.61
CA GLY A 232 12.92 10.27 -4.45
C GLY A 232 12.16 9.23 -5.29
N PHE A 233 12.87 8.32 -5.96
CA PHE A 233 12.29 7.20 -6.70
C PHE A 233 12.87 5.86 -6.23
N GLU A 234 12.05 4.83 -6.28
CA GLU A 234 12.40 3.45 -5.93
C GLU A 234 12.07 2.50 -7.08
N MET A 235 12.87 1.44 -7.21
CA MET A 235 12.62 0.40 -8.21
C MET A 235 11.47 -0.49 -7.74
N ILE A 236 10.35 -0.50 -8.47
CA ILE A 236 9.25 -1.46 -8.28
C ILE A 236 9.04 -2.19 -9.60
N GLY A 237 9.10 -3.51 -9.55
CA GLY A 237 9.22 -4.33 -10.75
C GLY A 237 10.53 -3.99 -11.49
N THR A 238 10.42 -3.46 -12.70
CA THR A 238 11.56 -3.08 -13.53
C THR A 238 11.70 -1.57 -13.71
N MET A 239 10.83 -0.74 -13.14
CA MET A 239 10.80 0.72 -13.37
C MET A 239 10.98 1.52 -12.08
N CYS A 240 11.43 2.77 -12.23
CA CYS A 240 11.60 3.70 -11.12
C CYS A 240 10.33 4.53 -10.89
N TRP A 241 9.73 4.36 -9.72
CA TRP A 241 8.48 5.01 -9.33
C TRP A 241 8.68 5.96 -8.16
N PRO A 242 7.88 7.04 -8.07
CA PRO A 242 7.99 7.97 -6.95
C PRO A 242 7.72 7.23 -5.63
N VAL A 243 8.57 7.48 -4.63
CA VAL A 243 8.37 6.93 -3.28
C VAL A 243 7.11 7.56 -2.68
N GLU A 244 6.25 6.73 -2.10
CA GLU A 244 5.11 7.27 -1.35
C GLU A 244 5.61 8.05 -0.14
N ALA A 245 5.18 9.30 0.00
CA ALA A 245 5.38 10.01 1.24
C ALA A 245 4.64 9.27 2.37
N ASP A 246 5.39 8.75 3.33
CA ASP A 246 4.84 8.05 4.49
C ASP A 246 3.91 9.00 5.24
N GLY A 247 2.64 8.61 5.35
CA GLY A 247 1.61 9.37 6.04
C GLY A 247 1.71 9.16 7.54
N THR A 248 2.88 9.42 8.15
CA THR A 248 2.97 9.48 9.60
C THR A 248 2.05 10.60 10.07
N ILE A 249 0.95 10.23 10.73
CA ILE A 249 0.20 11.15 11.57
C ILE A 249 1.07 11.42 12.79
N ASP A 250 2.10 12.25 12.60
CA ASP A 250 2.68 13.00 13.70
C ASP A 250 1.75 14.18 13.94
N ASP A 251 0.86 14.02 14.91
CA ASP A 251 0.18 15.16 15.55
C ASP A 251 1.28 16.17 15.94
N ASN A 252 1.28 17.31 15.24
CA ASN A 252 2.12 18.50 15.43
C ASN A 252 3.33 18.74 14.50
N LYS A 253 3.31 18.30 13.23
CA LYS A 253 4.10 18.99 12.18
C LYS A 253 3.34 19.16 10.87
N LEU A 254 2.91 20.41 10.60
CA LEU A 254 2.57 20.90 9.26
C LEU A 254 3.79 20.80 8.36
N GLY A 255 3.99 19.66 7.71
CA GLY A 255 4.95 19.43 6.64
C GLY A 255 4.28 19.56 5.27
N GLY A 256 3.93 20.78 4.87
CA GLY A 256 3.52 21.06 3.51
C GLY A 256 4.72 20.93 2.57
N GLY A 257 4.68 19.97 1.65
CA GLY A 257 5.69 19.89 0.59
C GLY A 257 5.83 18.50 -0.04
N ALA A 258 4.85 18.07 -0.83
CA ALA A 258 5.07 17.05 -1.87
C ALA A 258 3.92 16.91 -2.89
N ILE A 259 2.75 17.53 -2.69
CA ILE A 259 1.64 17.47 -3.68
C ILE A 259 1.05 18.86 -3.91
N ALA A 260 1.85 19.73 -4.55
CA ALA A 260 1.38 21.00 -5.10
C ALA A 260 2.08 21.22 -6.46
N GLY A 261 1.82 20.31 -7.41
CA GLY A 261 2.59 20.23 -8.65
C GLY A 261 1.82 20.32 -9.96
N ILE A 262 0.49 20.20 -10.02
CA ILE A 262 -0.26 20.33 -11.29
C ILE A 262 -1.67 20.94 -11.06
N VAL A 263 -1.74 22.19 -10.59
CA VAL A 263 -2.95 23.05 -10.76
C VAL A 263 -2.61 24.51 -11.10
N ILE A 264 -1.34 24.94 -10.99
CA ILE A 264 -0.99 26.37 -11.14
C ILE A 264 -0.89 26.81 -12.62
N ALA A 265 -0.72 25.89 -13.58
CA ALA A 265 -0.67 26.27 -14.99
C ALA A 265 -2.03 26.84 -15.51
N VAL A 266 -3.16 26.33 -15.00
CA VAL A 266 -4.49 26.79 -15.44
C VAL A 266 -4.86 28.14 -14.82
N LEU A 267 -4.42 28.42 -13.59
CA LEU A 267 -4.73 29.67 -12.90
C LEU A 267 -3.88 30.86 -13.40
N VAL A 268 -2.63 30.62 -13.82
CA VAL A 268 -1.80 31.69 -14.43
C VAL A 268 -2.33 32.05 -15.83
N VAL A 269 -2.81 31.08 -16.60
CA VAL A 269 -3.43 31.35 -17.92
C VAL A 269 -4.78 32.07 -17.76
N ALA A 270 -5.63 31.68 -16.81
CA ALA A 270 -6.89 32.38 -16.54
C ALA A 270 -6.67 33.80 -15.99
N GLY A 271 -5.68 34.01 -15.12
CA GLY A 271 -5.30 35.32 -14.59
C GLY A 271 -4.74 36.27 -15.65
N ALA A 272 -3.91 35.76 -16.57
CA ALA A 272 -3.37 36.55 -17.69
C ALA A 272 -4.46 36.96 -18.70
N VAL A 273 -5.40 36.05 -19.00
CA VAL A 273 -6.52 36.35 -19.92
C VAL A 273 -7.51 37.32 -19.27
N GLY A 274 -7.82 37.17 -17.97
CA GLY A 274 -8.71 38.07 -17.23
C GLY A 274 -8.16 39.49 -17.09
N ALA A 275 -6.87 39.65 -16.78
CA ALA A 275 -6.23 40.96 -16.68
C ALA A 275 -6.10 41.65 -18.05
N GLY A 276 -5.80 40.89 -19.11
CA GLY A 276 -5.73 41.41 -20.47
C GLY A 276 -7.06 41.94 -21.01
N VAL A 277 -8.16 41.23 -20.74
CA VAL A 277 -9.52 41.68 -21.13
C VAL A 277 -9.94 42.91 -20.33
N TRP A 278 -9.68 42.96 -19.02
CA TRP A 278 -10.01 44.12 -18.19
C TRP A 278 -9.23 45.38 -18.59
N PHE A 279 -7.93 45.24 -18.89
CA PHE A 279 -7.10 46.36 -19.33
C PHE A 279 -7.53 46.92 -20.70
N MET A 280 -7.95 46.05 -21.64
CA MET A 280 -8.49 46.48 -22.93
C MET A 280 -9.87 47.15 -22.81
N MET A 281 -10.73 46.70 -21.91
CA MET A 281 -12.03 47.35 -21.66
C MET A 281 -11.88 48.72 -20.98
N LYS A 282 -10.89 48.90 -20.11
CA LYS A 282 -10.59 50.20 -19.49
C LYS A 282 -10.05 51.21 -20.50
N LYS A 283 -9.25 50.76 -21.47
CA LYS A 283 -8.70 51.63 -22.53
C LYS A 283 -9.78 52.16 -23.50
N LYS A 284 -10.84 51.38 -23.74
CA LYS A 284 -11.98 51.83 -24.58
C LYS A 284 -12.88 52.88 -23.89
N ARG A 285 -12.83 53.04 -22.57
CA ARG A 285 -13.57 54.10 -21.85
C ARG A 285 -12.87 55.47 -21.85
N CYS A 286 -11.63 55.55 -22.34
CA CYS A 286 -10.90 56.83 -22.49
C CYS A 286 -10.87 57.36 -23.94
N ILE A 287 -11.49 56.67 -24.90
CA ILE A 287 -11.59 57.13 -26.30
C ILE A 287 -13.07 57.08 -26.70
N GLY A 288 -13.86 58.03 -26.20
CA GLY A 288 -15.28 58.08 -26.55
C GLY A 288 -16.13 58.97 -25.66
N SER A 289 -15.81 60.26 -25.57
CA SER A 289 -16.79 61.35 -25.37
C SER A 289 -16.08 62.70 -25.35
N ALA A 290 -15.75 63.24 -26.53
CA ALA A 290 -15.65 64.69 -26.71
C ALA A 290 -16.91 65.12 -27.47
N GLY A 291 -17.95 65.42 -26.68
CA GLY A 291 -19.23 65.92 -27.13
C GLY A 291 -19.14 67.34 -27.69
N THR A 292 -20.06 67.60 -28.60
CA THR A 292 -20.27 68.83 -29.35
C THR A 292 -20.95 69.92 -28.51
N ARG A 293 -20.67 71.19 -28.86
CA ARG A 293 -21.55 72.39 -28.90
C ARG A 293 -21.66 73.38 -27.71
N HIS A 294 -21.32 74.64 -28.09
CA HIS A 294 -22.06 75.92 -27.95
C HIS A 294 -21.97 76.81 -26.68
N GLY A 295 -21.57 78.07 -26.90
CA GLY A 295 -22.43 79.23 -26.55
C GLY A 295 -21.87 80.35 -25.64
N ARG A 296 -21.62 81.53 -26.26
CA ARG A 296 -21.76 82.94 -25.77
C ARG A 296 -21.28 83.33 -24.35
N LYS A 297 -20.36 84.30 -24.29
CA LYS A 297 -20.68 85.73 -24.06
C LYS A 297 -19.60 86.59 -24.71
#